data_AF-A0A4Q1Q528-F1
#
_entry.id   AF-A0A4Q1Q528-F1
#
_cell.length_a   1.000
_cell.length_b   1.000
_cell.length_c   1.000
_cell.angle_alpha   90.00
_cell.angle_beta   90.00
_cell.angle_gamma   90.00
#
_symmetry.space_group_name_H-M   'P 1'
#
loop_
_entity.id
_entity.type
_entity.pdbx_description
1 polymer ?
#
loop_
_entity_poly.entity_id
_entity_poly.type
_entity_poly.pdbx_seq_one_letter_code
_entity_poly.pdbx_strand_id
1 'polypeptide(L)'
;MTLWLIAISALALGLALIALVAVIMTSRRQAELIERQQQRLLMLTETATEVLSLKEQLNETKPETNFAEKQLLAQLEQQVATLNDEQRRLQEKLQELAEQDPGSKLYHRASKLVASGATVEELMHECELPQAEAELLVSLHQRKG
;
A
#
# COMPACT_ATOMS: atom_id res chain seq x y z
N MET A 1 80.98 40.34 -36.74
CA MET A 1 80.39 39.05 -36.29
C MET A 1 79.72 39.14 -34.92
N THR A 2 80.32 39.83 -33.93
CA THR A 2 79.79 39.95 -32.55
C THR A 2 78.46 40.73 -32.43
N LEU A 3 78.26 41.80 -33.23
CA LEU A 3 77.00 42.58 -33.23
C LEU A 3 75.75 41.75 -33.59
N TRP A 4 75.88 40.81 -34.52
CA TRP A 4 74.77 39.92 -34.92
C TRP A 4 74.40 38.92 -33.81
N LEU A 5 75.38 38.43 -33.05
CA LEU A 5 75.15 37.56 -31.90
C LEU A 5 74.42 38.29 -30.75
N ILE A 6 74.75 39.57 -30.51
CA ILE A 6 74.09 40.40 -29.51
C ILE A 6 72.63 40.65 -29.91
N ALA A 7 72.37 40.94 -31.19
CA ALA A 7 71.01 41.16 -31.71
C ALA A 7 70.11 39.92 -31.57
N ILE A 8 70.65 38.72 -31.87
CA ILE A 8 69.90 37.46 -31.74
C ILE A 8 69.62 37.13 -30.26
N SER A 9 70.59 37.35 -29.37
CA SER A 9 70.42 37.16 -27.92
C SER A 9 69.35 38.09 -27.33
N ALA A 10 69.37 39.37 -27.73
CA ALA A 10 68.37 40.34 -27.30
C ALA A 10 66.94 39.97 -27.78
N LEU A 11 66.80 39.48 -29.01
CA LEU A 11 65.52 39.01 -29.55
C LEU A 11 64.99 37.79 -28.79
N ALA A 12 65.87 36.83 -28.48
CA ALA A 12 65.52 35.62 -27.74
C ALA A 12 65.05 35.94 -26.31
N LEU A 13 65.74 36.86 -25.62
CA LEU A 13 65.32 37.33 -24.30
C LEU A 13 63.97 38.07 -24.34
N GLY A 14 63.75 38.90 -25.36
CA GLY A 14 62.47 39.57 -25.56
C GLY A 14 61.31 38.60 -25.73
N LEU A 15 61.47 37.57 -26.58
CA LEU A 15 60.47 36.53 -26.79
C LEU A 15 60.21 35.70 -25.53
N ALA A 16 61.26 35.36 -24.78
CA ALA A 16 61.13 34.63 -23.52
C ALA A 16 60.35 35.42 -22.46
N LEU A 17 60.58 36.73 -22.35
CA LEU A 17 59.85 37.59 -21.42
C LEU A 17 58.37 37.72 -21.81
N ILE A 18 58.06 37.87 -23.09
CA ILE A 18 56.68 37.94 -23.59
C ILE A 18 55.94 36.63 -23.30
N ALA A 19 56.58 35.48 -23.54
CA ALA A 19 56.02 34.17 -23.24
C ALA A 19 55.75 33.99 -21.74
N LEU A 20 56.69 34.41 -20.88
CA LEU A 20 56.53 34.35 -19.43
C LEU A 20 55.34 35.18 -18.96
N VAL A 21 55.19 36.42 -19.46
CA VAL A 21 54.07 37.30 -19.12
C VAL A 21 52.75 36.70 -19.60
N ALA A 22 52.70 36.14 -20.81
CA ALA A 22 51.51 35.47 -21.32
C ALA A 22 51.08 34.29 -20.44
N VAL A 23 52.05 33.45 -20.01
CA VAL A 23 51.78 32.33 -19.10
C VAL A 23 51.23 32.83 -17.76
N ILE A 24 51.82 33.87 -17.17
CA ILE A 24 51.35 34.45 -15.90
C ILE A 24 49.94 35.05 -16.05
N MET A 25 49.63 35.71 -17.16
CA MET A 25 48.27 36.22 -17.41
C MET A 25 47.26 35.09 -17.58
N THR A 26 47.62 34.03 -18.30
CA THR A 26 46.73 32.88 -18.48
C THR A 26 46.52 32.10 -17.17
N SER A 27 47.54 31.94 -16.33
CA SER A 27 47.41 31.25 -15.04
C SER A 27 46.55 32.03 -14.06
N ARG A 28 46.67 33.36 -14.01
CA ARG A 28 45.79 34.22 -13.20
C ARG A 28 44.34 34.17 -13.68
N ARG A 29 44.11 34.19 -15.01
CA ARG A 29 42.76 34.03 -15.59
C ARG A 29 42.17 32.65 -15.29
N GLN A 30 42.98 31.59 -15.29
CA GLN A 30 42.51 30.25 -14.95
C GLN A 30 42.16 30.13 -13.47
N ALA A 31 42.88 30.78 -12.56
CA ALA A 31 42.56 30.80 -11.13
C ALA A 31 41.16 31.40 -10.85
N GLU A 32 40.82 32.52 -11.50
CA GLU A 32 39.50 33.15 -11.37
C GLU A 32 38.36 32.24 -11.90
N LEU A 33 38.63 31.45 -12.96
CA LEU A 33 37.66 30.49 -13.48
C LEU A 33 37.48 29.29 -12.54
N ILE A 34 38.56 28.83 -11.90
CA ILE A 34 38.54 27.75 -10.90
C ILE A 34 37.74 28.18 -9.67
N GLU A 35 37.92 29.42 -9.18
CA GLU A 35 37.12 29.95 -8.06
C GLU A 35 35.63 30.02 -8.40
N ARG A 36 35.28 30.48 -9.61
CA ARG A 36 33.87 30.50 -10.06
C ARG A 36 33.27 29.09 -10.20
N GLN A 37 34.08 28.12 -10.61
CA GLN A 37 33.64 26.72 -10.65
C GLN A 37 33.48 26.13 -9.24
N GLN A 38 34.39 26.45 -8.32
CA GLN A 38 34.30 26.04 -6.92
C GLN A 38 33.07 26.63 -6.22
N GLN A 39 32.73 27.90 -6.49
CA GLN A 39 31.50 28.52 -5.96
C GLN A 39 30.23 27.78 -6.39
N ARG A 40 30.18 27.30 -7.65
CA ARG A 40 29.03 26.51 -8.14
C ARG A 40 28.97 25.13 -7.48
N LEU A 41 30.12 24.48 -7.29
CA LEU A 41 30.19 23.18 -6.61
C LEU A 41 29.79 23.28 -5.13
N LEU A 42 30.19 24.36 -4.45
CA LEU A 42 29.80 24.61 -3.05
C LEU A 42 28.29 24.82 -2.91
N MET A 43 27.68 25.55 -3.83
CA MET A 43 26.22 25.73 -3.87
C MET A 43 25.47 24.41 -4.10
N LEU A 44 26.01 23.53 -4.95
CA LEU A 44 25.47 22.19 -5.16
C LEU A 44 25.60 21.31 -3.90
N THR A 45 26.71 21.40 -3.17
CA THR A 45 26.89 20.66 -1.92
C THR A 45 25.92 21.13 -0.83
N GLU A 46 25.62 22.43 -0.76
CA GLU A 46 24.61 22.97 0.17
C GLU A 46 23.21 22.43 -0.16
N THR A 47 22.82 22.45 -1.43
CA THR A 47 21.51 21.88 -1.84
C THR A 47 21.41 20.37 -1.59
N ALA A 48 22.51 19.63 -1.74
CA ALA A 48 22.54 18.20 -1.44
C ALA A 48 22.35 17.93 0.07
N THR A 49 22.92 18.77 0.93
CA THR A 49 22.75 18.66 2.38
C THR A 49 21.32 18.97 2.84
N GLU A 50 20.64 19.93 2.21
CA GLU A 50 19.23 20.22 2.50
C GLU A 50 18.31 19.08 2.08
N VAL A 51 18.55 18.49 0.90
CA VAL A 51 17.75 17.35 0.43
C VAL A 51 18.00 16.11 1.30
N LEU A 52 19.22 15.92 1.81
CA LEU A 52 19.54 14.84 2.74
C LEU A 52 18.84 15.03 4.10
N SER A 53 18.86 16.23 4.67
CA SER A 53 18.21 16.50 5.96
C SER A 53 16.67 16.44 5.88
N LEU A 54 16.09 16.83 4.74
CA LEU A 54 14.66 16.64 4.46
C LEU A 54 14.31 15.15 4.30
N LYS A 55 15.18 14.36 3.64
CA LYS A 55 15.02 12.91 3.53
C LYS A 55 15.12 12.22 4.90
N GLU A 56 16.04 12.64 5.76
CA GLU A 56 16.20 12.12 7.12
C GLU A 56 14.92 12.30 7.94
N GLN A 57 14.38 13.53 7.96
CA GLN A 57 13.13 13.87 8.67
C GLN A 57 11.92 13.07 8.15
N LEU A 58 11.83 12.86 6.83
CA LEU A 58 10.81 12.01 6.23
C LEU A 58 11.00 10.53 6.59
N ASN A 59 12.23 10.07 6.76
CA ASN A 59 12.54 8.69 7.09
C ASN A 59 12.34 8.37 8.58
N GLU A 60 12.37 9.36 9.48
CA GLU A 60 12.00 9.17 10.89
C GLU A 60 10.48 9.13 11.12
N THR A 61 9.70 9.79 10.27
CA THR A 61 8.21 9.80 10.37
C THR A 61 7.57 8.55 9.74
N LYS A 62 8.28 7.84 8.87
CA LYS A 62 7.78 6.66 8.14
C LYS A 62 7.83 5.30 8.86
N PRO A 63 8.73 5.00 9.82
CA PRO A 63 8.70 3.73 10.53
C PRO A 63 7.50 3.60 11.46
N GLU A 64 7.04 4.69 12.09
CA GLU A 64 5.90 4.64 13.02
C GLU A 64 4.57 4.38 12.31
N THR A 65 4.34 4.99 11.15
CA THR A 65 3.12 4.77 10.35
C THR A 65 3.04 3.32 9.85
N ASN A 66 4.16 2.76 9.38
CA ASN A 66 4.20 1.37 8.94
C ASN A 66 4.03 0.35 10.08
N PHE A 67 4.52 0.66 11.28
CA PHE A 67 4.36 -0.24 12.43
C PHE A 67 2.92 -0.22 12.95
N ALA A 68 2.32 0.97 13.10
CA ALA A 68 0.92 1.11 13.51
C ALA A 68 -0.04 0.45 12.50
N GLU A 69 0.20 0.65 11.20
CA GLU A 69 -0.61 0.03 10.14
C GLU A 69 -0.47 -1.49 10.15
N LYS A 70 0.74 -2.04 10.27
CA LYS A 70 0.96 -3.49 10.40
C LYS A 70 0.31 -4.08 11.66
N GLN A 71 0.37 -3.37 12.78
CA GLN A 71 -0.23 -3.82 14.04
C GLN A 71 -1.76 -3.80 13.97
N LEU A 72 -2.34 -2.82 13.27
CA LEU A 72 -3.78 -2.73 13.04
C LEU A 72 -4.26 -3.83 12.09
N LEU A 73 -3.51 -4.13 11.02
CA LEU A 73 -3.77 -5.25 10.13
C LEU A 73 -3.72 -6.60 10.87
N ALA A 74 -2.70 -6.82 11.70
CA ALA A 74 -2.61 -8.05 12.50
C ALA A 74 -3.79 -8.22 13.48
N GLN A 75 -4.26 -7.13 14.09
CA GLN A 75 -5.46 -7.18 14.95
C GLN A 75 -6.73 -7.48 14.16
N LEU A 76 -6.90 -6.89 12.97
CA LEU A 76 -8.03 -7.18 12.08
C LEU A 76 -8.02 -8.64 11.64
N GLU A 77 -6.87 -9.17 11.25
CA GLU A 77 -6.73 -10.60 10.89
C GLU A 77 -7.12 -11.51 12.05
N GLN A 78 -6.70 -11.19 13.28
CA GLN A 78 -7.05 -11.96 14.46
C GLN A 78 -8.56 -11.89 14.78
N GLN A 79 -9.18 -10.72 14.62
CA GLN A 79 -10.64 -10.57 14.79
C GLN A 79 -11.41 -11.37 13.75
N VAL A 80 -11.01 -11.29 12.48
CA VAL A 80 -11.63 -12.08 11.39
C VAL A 80 -11.46 -13.57 11.63
N ALA A 81 -10.31 -14.02 12.11
CA ALA A 81 -10.08 -15.42 12.46
C ALA A 81 -11.01 -15.88 13.60
N THR A 82 -11.17 -15.04 14.64
CA THR A 82 -12.05 -15.33 15.78
C THR A 82 -13.51 -15.43 15.35
N LEU A 83 -13.98 -14.46 14.56
CA LEU A 83 -15.35 -14.45 14.04
C LEU A 83 -15.63 -15.67 13.14
N ASN A 84 -14.66 -16.06 12.31
CA ASN A 84 -14.79 -17.28 11.50
C ASN A 84 -14.89 -18.54 12.36
N ASP A 85 -14.13 -18.65 13.45
CA ASP A 85 -14.22 -19.80 14.37
C ASP A 85 -15.58 -19.84 15.07
N GLU A 86 -16.08 -18.69 15.54
CA GLU A 86 -17.41 -18.59 16.14
C GLU A 86 -18.52 -18.98 15.16
N GLN A 87 -18.45 -18.48 13.93
CA GLN A 87 -19.40 -18.83 12.88
C GLN A 87 -19.39 -20.34 12.61
N ARG A 88 -18.21 -20.95 12.53
CA ARG A 88 -18.07 -22.38 12.32
C ARG A 88 -18.68 -23.20 13.46
N ARG A 89 -18.41 -22.81 14.71
CA ARG A 89 -19.02 -23.46 15.90
C ARG A 89 -20.54 -23.32 15.91
N LEU A 90 -21.07 -22.17 15.50
CA LEU A 90 -22.52 -21.97 15.39
C LEU A 90 -23.12 -22.86 14.31
N GLN A 91 -22.46 -23.00 13.15
CA GLN A 91 -22.90 -23.91 12.10
C GLN A 91 -22.89 -25.36 12.56
N GLU A 92 -21.84 -25.80 13.28
CA GLU A 92 -21.77 -27.15 13.84
C GLU A 92 -22.91 -27.41 14.83
N LYS A 93 -23.19 -26.47 15.74
CA LYS A 93 -24.33 -26.56 16.66
C LYS A 93 -25.68 -26.60 15.95
N LEU A 94 -25.86 -25.78 14.92
CA LEU A 94 -27.09 -25.79 14.11
C LEU A 94 -27.25 -27.13 13.39
N GLN A 95 -26.15 -27.73 12.91
CA GLN A 95 -26.19 -29.03 12.27
C GLN A 95 -26.52 -30.13 13.27
N GLU A 96 -25.93 -30.12 14.46
CA GLU A 96 -26.25 -31.05 15.55
C GLU A 96 -27.73 -30.94 15.98
N LEU A 97 -28.24 -29.72 16.14
CA LEU A 97 -29.67 -29.46 16.41
C LEU A 97 -30.57 -29.95 15.28
N ALA A 98 -30.15 -29.74 14.03
CA ALA A 98 -30.89 -30.17 12.84
C ALA A 98 -30.83 -31.69 12.61
N GLU A 99 -29.87 -32.39 13.23
CA GLU A 99 -29.81 -33.85 13.28
C GLU A 99 -30.64 -34.42 14.45
N GLN A 100 -30.74 -33.70 15.56
CA GLN A 100 -31.58 -34.10 16.71
C GLN A 100 -33.09 -34.02 16.41
N ASP A 101 -33.53 -33.12 15.53
CA ASP A 101 -34.94 -32.98 15.16
C ASP A 101 -35.17 -33.07 13.64
N PRO A 102 -35.28 -34.28 13.07
CA PRO A 102 -35.65 -34.47 11.67
C PRO A 102 -37.04 -33.92 11.33
N GLY A 103 -37.94 -33.81 12.32
CA GLY A 103 -39.26 -33.20 12.15
C GLY A 103 -39.16 -31.70 11.86
N SER A 104 -38.24 -30.98 12.51
CA SER A 104 -38.07 -29.54 12.30
C SER A 104 -37.78 -29.15 10.85
N LYS A 105 -37.03 -29.98 10.10
CA LYS A 105 -36.73 -29.74 8.67
C LYS A 105 -37.99 -29.83 7.81
N LEU A 106 -38.82 -30.84 8.06
CA LEU A 106 -40.10 -31.03 7.38
C LEU A 106 -41.05 -29.86 7.68
N TYR A 107 -41.14 -29.44 8.95
CA TYR A 107 -41.93 -28.27 9.34
C TYR A 107 -41.40 -26.96 8.76
N HIS A 108 -40.09 -26.77 8.69
CA HIS A 108 -39.49 -25.58 8.09
C HIS A 108 -39.76 -25.51 6.57
N ARG A 109 -39.72 -26.65 5.88
CA ARG A 109 -40.11 -26.76 4.46
C ARG A 109 -41.62 -26.52 4.28
N ALA A 110 -42.46 -27.14 5.09
CA ALA A 110 -43.91 -26.98 5.05
C ALA A 110 -44.32 -25.52 5.29
N SER A 111 -43.66 -24.83 6.22
CA SER A 111 -43.92 -23.40 6.48
C SER A 111 -43.60 -22.51 5.28
N LYS A 112 -42.53 -22.82 4.52
CA LYS A 112 -42.21 -22.10 3.27
C LYS A 112 -43.24 -22.39 2.17
N LEU A 113 -43.68 -23.64 2.03
CA LEU A 113 -44.70 -24.06 1.05
C LEU A 113 -46.05 -23.39 1.31
N VAL A 114 -46.50 -23.34 2.57
CA VAL A 114 -47.74 -22.63 2.95
C VAL A 114 -47.63 -21.14 2.65
N ALA A 115 -46.47 -20.53 2.92
CA ALA A 115 -46.24 -19.11 2.62
C ALA A 115 -46.28 -18.80 1.11
N SER A 116 -46.01 -19.79 0.25
CA SER A 116 -46.19 -19.70 -1.20
C SER A 116 -47.60 -20.03 -1.70
N GLY A 117 -48.55 -20.33 -0.79
CA GLY A 117 -49.95 -20.61 -1.14
C GLY A 117 -50.24 -22.07 -1.44
N ALA A 118 -49.37 -23.00 -1.05
CA ALA A 118 -49.61 -24.44 -1.24
C ALA A 118 -50.86 -24.92 -0.49
N THR A 119 -51.56 -25.87 -1.09
CA THR A 119 -52.79 -26.49 -0.57
C THR A 119 -52.50 -27.55 0.50
N VAL A 120 -53.54 -27.96 1.23
CA VAL A 120 -53.44 -28.99 2.29
C VAL A 120 -52.92 -30.30 1.70
N GLU A 121 -53.45 -30.72 0.54
CA GLU A 121 -53.02 -31.94 -0.16
C GLU A 121 -51.54 -31.89 -0.61
N GLU A 122 -51.07 -30.74 -1.09
CA GLU A 122 -49.66 -30.56 -1.47
C GLU A 122 -48.73 -30.66 -0.25
N LEU A 123 -49.13 -30.09 0.88
CA LEU A 123 -48.37 -30.21 2.14
C LEU A 123 -48.31 -31.66 2.63
N MET A 124 -49.42 -32.38 2.57
CA MET A 124 -49.49 -33.79 2.95
C MET A 124 -48.57 -34.65 2.07
N HIS A 125 -48.51 -34.38 0.77
CA HIS A 125 -47.71 -35.18 -0.16
C HIS A 125 -46.22 -34.81 -0.14
N GLU A 126 -45.87 -33.53 -0.12
CA GLU A 126 -44.47 -33.08 -0.20
C GLU A 126 -43.72 -33.09 1.14
N CYS A 127 -44.42 -32.85 2.24
CA CYS A 127 -43.82 -32.77 3.58
C CYS A 127 -44.17 -33.98 4.46
N GLU A 128 -44.90 -34.95 3.91
CA GLU A 128 -45.35 -36.18 4.60
C GLU A 128 -46.10 -35.91 5.91
N LEU A 129 -46.80 -34.77 5.97
CA LEU A 129 -47.55 -34.34 7.15
C LEU A 129 -48.94 -35.00 7.19
N PRO A 130 -49.44 -35.39 8.38
CA PRO A 130 -50.81 -35.82 8.54
C PRO A 130 -51.79 -34.67 8.26
N GLN A 131 -52.98 -34.99 7.77
CA GLN A 131 -53.98 -34.01 7.35
C GLN A 131 -54.28 -32.93 8.41
N ALA A 132 -54.41 -33.33 9.67
CA ALA A 132 -54.69 -32.41 10.77
C ALA A 132 -53.57 -31.37 10.99
N GLU A 133 -52.30 -31.73 10.76
CA GLU A 133 -51.17 -30.80 10.89
C GLU A 133 -51.07 -29.85 9.70
N ALA A 134 -51.35 -30.34 8.50
CA ALA A 134 -51.39 -29.52 7.29
C ALA A 134 -52.53 -28.48 7.34
N GLU A 135 -53.74 -28.88 7.74
CA GLU A 135 -54.88 -27.97 7.93
C GLU A 135 -54.57 -26.90 9.00
N LEU A 136 -53.95 -27.32 10.11
CA LEU A 136 -53.52 -26.40 11.16
C LEU A 136 -52.54 -25.35 10.61
N LEU A 137 -51.48 -25.77 9.92
CA LEU A 137 -50.46 -24.86 9.36
C LEU A 137 -51.06 -23.83 8.40
N VAL A 138 -51.95 -24.26 7.50
CA VAL A 138 -52.64 -23.38 6.55
C VAL A 138 -53.53 -22.37 7.29
N SER A 139 -54.32 -22.82 8.28
CA SER A 139 -55.19 -21.93 9.07
C SER A 139 -54.41 -20.90 9.89
N LEU A 140 -53.23 -21.28 10.39
CA LEU A 140 -52.37 -20.43 11.21
C LEU A 140 -51.69 -19.36 10.36
N HIS A 141 -51.34 -19.68 9.12
CA HIS A 141 -50.80 -18.71 8.16
C HIS A 141 -51.87 -17.72 7.68
N GLN A 142 -53.09 -18.19 7.38
CA GLN A 142 -54.22 -17.34 7.01
C GLN A 142 -54.63 -16.34 8.10
N ARG A 143 -54.32 -16.61 9.37
CA ARG A 143 -54.53 -15.67 10.49
C ARG A 143 -53.40 -14.65 10.66
N LYS A 144 -52.22 -14.92 10.09
CA LYS A 144 -51.01 -14.07 10.22
C LYS A 144 -50.83 -13.09 9.06
N GLY A 145 -51.41 -13.39 7.89
CA GLY A 145 -51.55 -12.46 6.76
C GLY A 145 -52.81 -11.63 6.89
#